data_AF-A0A2N0QAG8-F1
#
_entry.id   AF-A0A2N0QAG8-F1
#
_cell.length_a   1.000
_cell.length_b   1.000
_cell.length_c   1.000
_cell.angle_alpha   90.00
_cell.angle_beta   90.00
_cell.angle_gamma   90.00
#
_symmetry.space_group_name_H-M   'P 1'
#
loop_
_entity.id
_entity.type
_entity.pdbx_description
1 polymer ?
#
loop_
_entity_poly.entity_id
_entity_poly.type
_entity_poly.pdbx_seq_one_letter_code
_entity_poly.pdbx_strand_id
1 'polypeptide(L)'
;MWTNFFAKIGKHLEHVALHGSSPFLRDTLSFSAGEFCPNLKVLTLESRYFNGYGIVNVAEKCSLTELSIWCRQVTSSVVLSILKGRSAQTLQKLTIKNCDLDDKPLLNSITTPEGYDNDDMPSTSNNENIIQFSYFSSSSKDNSSNISILPILPKLKSFSYIQSYPFKTGNKFTSSGLLRLLSTCPNLTELTLVVSNSSKIVNDTSNEKIVKRFPLDSFEIVNPHSNQLPFHPLDNYDVTIEGLKRAIERKPDLRLRVGAFDSMVS
;
A
#
# COMPACT_ATOMS: atom_id res chain seq x y z
N MET A 1 -14.02 12.00 22.97
CA MET A 1 -14.15 13.20 22.10
C MET A 1 -14.61 12.82 20.70
N TRP A 2 -13.84 12.05 19.93
CA TRP A 2 -14.18 11.69 18.54
C TRP A 2 -15.51 10.95 18.38
N THR A 3 -15.85 10.06 19.31
CA THR A 3 -17.15 9.36 19.34
C THR A 3 -18.32 10.34 19.31
N ASN A 4 -18.37 11.30 20.23
CA ASN A 4 -19.46 12.28 20.29
C ASN A 4 -19.48 13.20 19.06
N PHE A 5 -18.30 13.57 18.55
CA PHE A 5 -18.18 14.36 17.34
C PHE A 5 -18.80 13.64 16.14
N PHE A 6 -18.31 12.43 15.81
CA PHE A 6 -18.80 11.68 14.66
C PHE A 6 -20.22 11.15 14.86
N ALA A 7 -20.65 10.82 16.08
CA ALA A 7 -22.06 10.47 16.33
C ALA A 7 -23.01 11.62 15.95
N LYS A 8 -22.60 12.87 16.14
CA LYS A 8 -23.44 14.04 15.86
C LYS A 8 -23.50 14.38 14.36
N ILE A 9 -22.37 14.32 13.65
CA ILE A 9 -22.28 14.81 12.27
C ILE A 9 -21.97 13.73 11.22
N GLY A 10 -21.55 12.53 11.64
CA GLY A 10 -20.93 11.53 10.78
C GLY A 10 -21.83 11.05 9.64
N LYS A 11 -23.16 10.99 9.85
CA LYS A 11 -24.11 10.66 8.78
C LYS A 11 -24.10 11.63 7.59
N HIS A 12 -23.56 12.83 7.77
CA HIS A 12 -23.43 13.86 6.74
C HIS A 12 -22.02 13.96 6.15
N LEU A 13 -21.07 13.17 6.65
CA LEU A 13 -19.68 13.23 6.20
C LEU A 13 -19.45 12.25 5.06
N GLU A 14 -19.04 12.78 3.92
CA GLU A 14 -18.58 12.01 2.77
C GLU A 14 -17.05 12.06 2.64
N HIS A 15 -16.44 13.16 3.08
CA HIS A 15 -15.00 13.40 3.00
C HIS A 15 -14.43 13.76 4.37
N VAL A 16 -13.39 13.05 4.79
CA VAL A 16 -12.63 13.37 6.01
C VAL A 16 -11.14 13.34 5.66
N ALA A 17 -10.46 14.46 5.89
CA ALA A 17 -9.03 14.57 5.71
C ALA A 17 -8.38 15.08 7.00
N LEU A 18 -7.42 14.34 7.52
CA LEU A 18 -6.78 14.60 8.80
C LEU A 18 -5.28 14.47 8.64
N HIS A 19 -4.61 15.59 8.86
CA HIS A 19 -3.17 15.73 8.72
C HIS A 19 -2.63 16.33 10.01
N GLY A 20 -1.59 15.74 10.58
CA GLY A 20 -0.88 16.37 11.68
C GLY A 20 -0.10 15.42 12.57
N SER A 21 0.68 16.03 13.47
CA SER A 21 1.51 15.33 14.45
C SER A 21 0.90 15.35 15.85
N SER A 22 -0.43 15.42 15.96
CA SER A 22 -1.11 15.42 17.26
C SER A 22 -1.39 13.99 17.73
N PRO A 23 -1.10 13.64 19.00
CA PRO A 23 -1.42 12.32 19.55
C PRO A 23 -2.93 12.05 19.63
N PHE A 24 -3.78 13.06 19.42
CA PHE A 24 -5.22 12.88 19.27
C PHE A 24 -5.63 12.31 17.91
N LEU A 25 -4.77 12.39 16.89
CA LEU A 25 -4.94 11.77 15.57
C LEU A 25 -4.43 10.32 15.58
N ARG A 26 -5.19 9.45 16.24
CA ARG A 26 -4.90 8.03 16.48
C ARG A 26 -6.12 7.15 16.22
N ASP A 27 -5.97 5.84 16.34
CA ASP A 27 -7.00 4.86 15.94
C ASP A 27 -8.38 5.02 16.58
N THR A 28 -8.49 5.60 17.77
CA THR A 28 -9.82 5.88 18.35
C THR A 28 -10.64 6.86 17.51
N LEU A 29 -9.98 7.74 16.76
CA LEU A 29 -10.59 8.62 15.77
C LEU A 29 -11.13 7.81 14.59
N SER A 30 -10.25 7.07 13.89
CA SER A 30 -10.64 6.33 12.69
C SER A 30 -11.65 5.23 13.02
N PHE A 31 -11.54 4.61 14.18
CA PHE A 31 -12.57 3.70 14.69
C PHE A 31 -13.93 4.41 14.81
N SER A 32 -13.98 5.59 15.43
CA SER A 32 -15.21 6.38 15.52
C SER A 32 -15.74 6.80 14.14
N ALA A 33 -14.86 7.12 13.18
CA ALA A 33 -15.28 7.40 11.81
C ALA A 33 -15.95 6.17 11.17
N GLY A 34 -15.39 4.98 11.35
CA GLY A 34 -15.97 3.72 10.85
C GLY A 34 -17.34 3.38 11.47
N GLU A 35 -17.55 3.73 12.75
CA GLU A 35 -18.86 3.52 13.40
C GLU A 35 -19.95 4.48 12.93
N PHE A 36 -19.60 5.76 12.78
CA PHE A 36 -20.61 6.83 12.69
C PHE A 36 -20.69 7.52 11.33
N CYS A 37 -19.80 7.21 10.38
CA CYS A 37 -19.76 7.83 9.05
C CYS A 37 -20.12 6.82 7.94
N PRO A 38 -21.39 6.36 7.85
CA PRO A 38 -21.78 5.34 6.87
C PRO A 38 -21.65 5.82 5.41
N ASN A 39 -21.71 7.13 5.18
CA ASN A 39 -21.63 7.75 3.85
C ASN A 39 -20.20 8.13 3.45
N LEU A 40 -19.20 7.85 4.29
CA LEU A 40 -17.81 8.22 4.01
C LEU A 40 -17.30 7.56 2.73
N LYS A 41 -16.80 8.38 1.81
CA LYS A 41 -16.24 8.01 0.50
C LYS A 41 -14.75 8.28 0.42
N VAL A 42 -14.28 9.39 0.97
CA VAL A 42 -12.86 9.76 0.92
C VAL A 42 -12.32 9.94 2.32
N LEU A 43 -11.24 9.22 2.59
CA LEU A 43 -10.56 9.27 3.87
C LEU A 43 -9.05 9.51 3.66
N THR A 44 -8.54 10.56 4.28
CA THR A 44 -7.10 10.81 4.41
C THR A 44 -6.70 10.81 5.88
N LEU A 45 -5.78 9.93 6.25
CA LEU A 45 -5.24 9.79 7.60
C LEU A 45 -3.71 9.89 7.57
N GLU A 46 -3.19 11.06 7.90
CA GLU A 46 -1.76 11.34 7.91
C GLU A 46 -1.30 11.73 9.31
N SER A 47 -0.85 10.73 10.07
CA SER A 47 -0.30 10.90 11.43
C SER A 47 0.58 9.71 11.81
N ARG A 48 1.60 9.99 12.62
CA ARG A 48 2.51 8.97 13.17
C ARG A 48 1.89 8.11 14.29
N TYR A 49 0.68 8.44 14.73
CA TYR A 49 0.01 7.83 15.89
C TYR A 49 -1.09 6.83 15.52
N PHE A 50 -1.32 6.58 14.23
CA PHE A 50 -2.16 5.45 13.83
C PHE A 50 -1.38 4.14 14.00
N ASN A 51 -2.08 3.03 14.25
CA ASN A 51 -1.52 1.68 14.29
C ASN A 51 -2.28 0.69 13.39
N GLY A 52 -3.44 1.10 12.86
CA GLY A 52 -4.12 0.45 11.75
C GLY A 52 -5.47 -0.17 12.11
N TYR A 53 -5.73 -0.51 13.38
CA TYR A 53 -7.00 -1.09 13.83
C TYR A 53 -8.23 -0.25 13.45
N GLY A 54 -8.18 1.04 13.72
CA GLY A 54 -9.26 1.97 13.36
C GLY A 54 -9.36 2.17 11.86
N ILE A 55 -8.25 2.07 11.10
CA ILE A 55 -8.27 2.15 9.63
C ILE A 55 -8.98 0.92 9.04
N VAL A 56 -8.68 -0.27 9.57
CA VAL A 56 -9.38 -1.51 9.20
C VAL A 56 -10.87 -1.38 9.48
N ASN A 57 -11.26 -0.89 10.66
CA ASN A 57 -12.67 -0.68 11.00
C ASN A 57 -13.38 0.24 9.99
N VAL A 58 -12.73 1.32 9.53
CA VAL A 58 -13.30 2.14 8.43
C VAL A 58 -13.45 1.32 7.16
N ALA A 59 -12.40 0.61 6.73
CA ALA A 59 -12.44 -0.15 5.48
C ALA A 59 -13.51 -1.26 5.49
N GLU A 60 -13.79 -1.83 6.65
CA GLU A 60 -14.84 -2.84 6.85
C GLU A 60 -16.26 -2.26 6.85
N LYS A 61 -16.46 -1.05 7.41
CA LYS A 61 -17.80 -0.49 7.63
C LYS A 61 -18.22 0.51 6.55
N CYS A 62 -17.28 1.27 6.01
CA CYS A 62 -17.50 2.28 4.99
C CYS A 62 -17.30 1.71 3.57
N SER A 63 -17.84 2.42 2.58
CA SER A 63 -17.66 2.11 1.16
C SER A 63 -16.79 3.18 0.51
N LEU A 64 -15.51 3.19 0.87
CA LEU A 64 -14.56 4.21 0.42
C LEU A 64 -14.31 4.11 -1.08
N THR A 65 -14.26 5.24 -1.75
CA THR A 65 -13.74 5.40 -3.11
C THR A 65 -12.27 5.81 -3.11
N GLU A 66 -11.82 6.53 -2.08
CA GLU A 66 -10.42 6.93 -1.94
C GLU A 66 -9.92 6.79 -0.50
N LEU A 67 -8.72 6.22 -0.36
CA LEU A 67 -8.03 6.10 0.92
C LEU A 67 -6.57 6.54 0.77
N SER A 68 -6.16 7.52 1.57
CA SER A 68 -4.76 7.92 1.73
C SER A 68 -4.33 7.72 3.18
N ILE A 69 -3.24 6.99 3.38
CA ILE A 69 -2.67 6.75 4.70
C ILE A 69 -1.19 7.15 4.72
N TRP A 70 -0.79 7.91 5.73
CA TRP A 70 0.61 8.11 6.09
C TRP A 70 0.82 7.67 7.53
N CYS A 71 1.47 6.53 7.72
CA CYS A 71 1.74 6.04 9.07
C CYS A 71 2.81 4.93 9.14
N ARG A 72 3.79 5.13 10.03
CA ARG A 72 4.94 4.23 10.25
C ARG A 72 4.63 2.94 10.99
N GLN A 73 3.48 2.83 11.64
CA GLN A 73 3.09 1.63 12.39
C GLN A 73 2.15 0.72 11.59
N VAL A 74 1.66 1.19 10.44
CA VAL A 74 0.82 0.40 9.56
C VAL A 74 1.70 -0.57 8.77
N THR A 75 1.34 -1.86 8.80
CA THR A 75 2.05 -2.94 8.12
C THR A 75 1.20 -3.55 7.02
N SER A 76 1.76 -4.51 6.28
CA SER A 76 1.03 -5.24 5.24
C SER A 76 -0.22 -5.97 5.71
N SER A 77 -0.30 -6.39 6.98
CA SER A 77 -1.52 -7.05 7.49
C SER A 77 -2.69 -6.08 7.51
N VAL A 78 -2.46 -4.82 7.88
CA VAL A 78 -3.47 -3.75 7.85
C VAL A 78 -3.91 -3.47 6.41
N VAL A 79 -2.95 -3.37 5.49
CA VAL A 79 -3.26 -3.17 4.07
C VAL A 79 -4.09 -4.33 3.53
N LEU A 80 -3.69 -5.58 3.78
CA LEU A 80 -4.48 -6.75 3.39
C LEU A 80 -5.89 -6.74 3.96
N SER A 81 -6.07 -6.35 5.23
CA SER A 81 -7.39 -6.23 5.83
C SER A 81 -8.24 -5.17 5.15
N ILE A 82 -7.66 -4.03 4.77
CA ILE A 82 -8.33 -3.00 3.96
C ILE A 82 -8.78 -3.60 2.61
N LEU A 83 -7.90 -4.38 1.97
CA LEU A 83 -8.21 -5.02 0.69
C LEU A 83 -9.25 -6.15 0.81
N LYS A 84 -9.51 -6.67 2.02
CA LYS A 84 -10.56 -7.66 2.29
C LYS A 84 -11.86 -7.06 2.82
N GLY A 85 -11.84 -5.81 3.27
CA GLY A 85 -13.00 -5.11 3.81
C GLY A 85 -14.01 -4.70 2.74
N ARG A 86 -15.14 -4.14 3.19
CA ARG A 86 -16.22 -3.62 2.32
C ARG A 86 -15.71 -2.64 1.27
N SER A 87 -14.75 -1.79 1.63
CA SER A 87 -14.17 -0.80 0.73
C SER A 87 -13.47 -1.40 -0.49
N ALA A 88 -13.04 -2.66 -0.45
CA ALA A 88 -12.36 -3.33 -1.57
C ALA A 88 -13.15 -3.30 -2.89
N GLN A 89 -14.50 -3.33 -2.80
CA GLN A 89 -15.39 -3.32 -3.97
C GLN A 89 -15.67 -1.92 -4.52
N THR A 90 -15.31 -0.87 -3.78
CA THR A 90 -15.59 0.53 -4.13
C THR A 90 -14.35 1.38 -4.32
N LEU A 91 -13.21 0.96 -3.78
CA LEU A 91 -11.98 1.73 -3.78
C LEU A 91 -11.46 1.92 -5.21
N GLN A 92 -11.30 3.19 -5.59
CA GLN A 92 -10.78 3.63 -6.87
C GLN A 92 -9.35 4.17 -6.73
N LYS A 93 -9.02 4.74 -5.57
CA LYS A 93 -7.70 5.29 -5.27
C LYS A 93 -7.19 4.82 -3.92
N LEU A 94 -5.98 4.28 -3.89
CA LEU A 94 -5.28 3.91 -2.66
C LEU A 94 -3.89 4.54 -2.66
N THR A 95 -3.59 5.31 -1.63
CA THR A 95 -2.28 5.93 -1.41
C THR A 95 -1.75 5.48 -0.06
N ILE A 96 -0.59 4.82 -0.06
CA ILE A 96 0.09 4.32 1.12
C ILE A 96 1.44 5.02 1.22
N LYS A 97 1.66 5.74 2.32
CA LYS A 97 2.87 6.53 2.54
C LYS A 97 3.55 6.12 3.83
N ASN A 98 4.84 5.83 3.77
CA ASN A 98 5.68 5.48 4.92
C ASN A 98 5.05 4.41 5.80
N CYS A 99 4.53 3.34 5.20
CA CYS A 99 4.01 2.15 5.87
C CYS A 99 4.98 0.99 5.69
N ASP A 100 5.13 0.18 6.74
CA ASP A 100 6.10 -0.91 6.80
C ASP A 100 5.58 -2.15 6.06
N LEU A 101 5.64 -2.11 4.73
CA LEU A 101 5.08 -3.14 3.87
C LEU A 101 6.09 -4.25 3.56
N ASP A 102 5.70 -5.48 3.90
CA ASP A 102 6.24 -6.72 3.37
C ASP A 102 5.30 -7.23 2.26
N ASP A 103 5.80 -7.68 1.12
CA ASP A 103 4.97 -8.30 0.10
C ASP A 103 4.70 -9.80 0.33
N LYS A 104 5.38 -10.46 1.28
CA LYS A 104 5.09 -11.86 1.64
C LYS A 104 3.62 -12.12 1.89
N PRO A 105 2.86 -11.27 2.60
CA PRO A 105 1.43 -11.47 2.78
C PRO A 105 0.63 -11.38 1.46
N LEU A 106 1.12 -10.62 0.47
CA LEU A 106 0.55 -10.61 -0.88
C LEU A 106 0.91 -11.88 -1.66
N LEU A 107 2.13 -12.38 -1.49
CA LEU A 107 2.67 -13.55 -2.21
C LEU A 107 2.15 -14.89 -1.66
N ASN A 108 2.05 -15.03 -0.33
CA ASN A 108 1.55 -16.21 0.37
C ASN A 108 0.05 -16.50 0.09
N SER A 109 -0.61 -15.65 -0.70
CA SER A 109 -1.99 -15.88 -1.16
C SER A 109 -2.11 -16.97 -2.23
N ILE A 110 -1.02 -17.40 -2.89
CA ILE A 110 -0.96 -18.57 -3.79
C ILE A 110 0.45 -19.17 -3.78
N THR A 111 0.59 -20.47 -3.44
CA THR A 111 1.69 -21.30 -3.95
C THR A 111 1.53 -21.41 -5.47
N THR A 112 2.37 -20.66 -6.19
CA THR A 112 2.78 -20.80 -7.61
C THR A 112 1.72 -21.29 -8.63
N PRO A 113 1.28 -20.44 -9.57
CA PRO A 113 0.96 -20.92 -10.91
C PRO A 113 2.27 -21.15 -11.68
N GLU A 114 2.32 -22.30 -12.33
CA GLU A 114 3.34 -22.85 -13.22
C GLU A 114 4.22 -21.82 -13.95
N GLY A 115 5.55 -22.00 -13.86
CA GLY A 115 6.53 -21.39 -14.76
C GLY A 115 7.48 -20.33 -14.16
N TYR A 116 8.08 -20.56 -13.00
CA TYR A 116 9.18 -19.72 -12.50
C TYR A 116 10.44 -20.55 -12.22
N ASP A 117 11.52 -20.23 -12.93
CA ASP A 117 12.87 -20.73 -12.67
C ASP A 117 13.39 -20.16 -11.34
N ASN A 118 14.06 -21.03 -10.57
CA ASN A 118 14.35 -20.89 -9.14
C ASN A 118 15.59 -20.02 -8.80
N ASP A 119 15.99 -19.07 -9.64
CA ASP A 119 17.32 -18.46 -9.48
C ASP A 119 17.42 -17.33 -8.44
N ASP A 120 16.30 -16.86 -7.87
CA ASP A 120 16.29 -15.73 -6.92
C ASP A 120 15.79 -16.09 -5.50
N MET A 121 15.87 -17.36 -5.08
CA MET A 121 15.54 -17.72 -3.69
C MET A 121 16.78 -17.60 -2.77
N PRO A 122 16.78 -16.73 -1.74
CA PRO A 122 17.76 -16.84 -0.67
C PRO A 122 17.42 -18.06 0.19
N SER A 123 18.38 -18.98 0.30
CA SER A 123 18.31 -20.17 1.13
C SER A 123 17.89 -19.85 2.58
N THR A 124 16.80 -20.45 3.02
CA THR A 124 16.28 -20.32 4.40
C THR A 124 17.16 -21.05 5.40
N SER A 125 17.58 -20.36 6.46
CA SER A 125 17.67 -20.96 7.79
C SER A 125 17.57 -19.86 8.86
N ASN A 126 16.44 -19.80 9.58
CA ASN A 126 16.44 -20.07 11.02
C ASN A 126 15.06 -19.81 11.65
N ASN A 127 14.67 -20.76 12.48
CA ASN A 127 13.47 -20.79 13.30
C ASN A 127 13.44 -19.64 14.30
N GLU A 128 12.46 -18.74 14.23
CA GLU A 128 11.98 -18.00 15.42
C GLU A 128 10.46 -17.75 15.37
N ASN A 129 9.76 -18.47 16.25
CA ASN A 129 8.44 -18.20 16.87
C ASN A 129 7.48 -17.21 16.17
N ILE A 130 6.59 -17.75 15.34
CA ILE A 130 5.37 -17.05 14.91
C ILE A 130 4.39 -17.00 16.09
N ILE A 131 4.23 -15.83 16.69
CA ILE A 131 3.14 -15.55 17.63
C ILE A 131 1.84 -15.55 16.83
N GLN A 132 1.03 -16.59 17.06
CA GLN A 132 -0.29 -16.78 16.50
C GLN A 132 -1.27 -15.81 17.19
N PHE A 133 -1.54 -14.67 16.57
CA PHE A 133 -2.66 -13.82 16.99
C PHE A 133 -3.95 -14.35 16.38
N SER A 134 -4.67 -15.15 17.17
CA SER A 134 -6.06 -15.50 16.94
C SER A 134 -6.96 -14.39 17.44
N TYR A 135 -7.76 -13.75 16.56
CA TYR A 135 -9.01 -13.12 17.01
C TYR A 135 -10.12 -13.12 15.95
N PHE A 136 -11.20 -13.76 16.41
CA PHE A 136 -12.64 -13.70 16.11
C PHE A 136 -13.24 -14.29 14.82
N SER A 137 -13.75 -15.49 15.05
CA SER A 137 -14.94 -16.12 14.49
C SER A 137 -16.20 -15.24 14.51
N SER A 138 -16.93 -15.26 13.41
CA SER A 138 -18.39 -15.40 13.42
C SER A 138 -18.76 -16.59 12.53
N SER A 139 -19.74 -17.35 12.99
CA SER A 139 -20.06 -18.73 12.61
C SER A 139 -20.32 -19.00 11.12
N SER A 140 -19.56 -19.92 10.55
CA SER A 140 -20.05 -20.98 9.66
C SER A 140 -18.97 -22.06 9.59
N LYS A 141 -19.31 -23.28 10.03
CA LYS A 141 -18.48 -24.46 9.86
C LYS A 141 -18.38 -24.75 8.37
N ASP A 142 -17.23 -24.48 7.77
CA ASP A 142 -16.81 -25.15 6.55
C ASP A 142 -15.33 -25.48 6.65
N ASN A 143 -15.07 -26.75 6.93
CA ASN A 143 -13.76 -27.36 6.77
C ASN A 143 -13.49 -27.51 5.26
N SER A 144 -12.98 -26.46 4.64
CA SER A 144 -12.18 -26.58 3.44
C SER A 144 -10.96 -25.69 3.61
N SER A 145 -9.80 -26.17 3.18
CA SER A 145 -8.54 -25.43 3.16
C SER A 145 -8.74 -24.13 2.38
N ASN A 146 -9.04 -23.05 3.10
CA ASN A 146 -9.21 -21.70 2.56
C ASN A 146 -7.86 -21.20 2.04
N ILE A 147 -7.55 -21.54 0.79
CA ILE A 147 -6.56 -20.84 -0.01
C ILE A 147 -7.01 -19.39 -0.05
N SER A 148 -6.32 -18.51 0.69
CA SER A 148 -6.71 -17.11 0.81
C SER A 148 -6.33 -16.36 -0.47
N ILE A 149 -7.14 -16.52 -1.51
CA ILE A 149 -7.01 -15.75 -2.74
C ILE A 149 -7.20 -14.27 -2.38
N LEU A 150 -6.24 -13.42 -2.75
CA LEU A 150 -6.41 -11.97 -2.63
C LEU A 150 -7.68 -11.56 -3.38
N PRO A 151 -8.61 -10.86 -2.73
CA PRO A 151 -9.82 -10.40 -3.41
C PRO A 151 -9.44 -9.49 -4.57
N ILE A 152 -10.06 -9.73 -5.72
CA ILE A 152 -9.95 -8.85 -6.89
C ILE A 152 -10.40 -7.45 -6.45
N LEU A 153 -9.64 -6.43 -6.84
CA LEU A 153 -9.96 -5.02 -6.59
C LEU A 153 -10.49 -4.42 -7.91
N PRO A 154 -11.77 -4.67 -8.26
CA PRO A 154 -12.26 -4.42 -9.60
C PRO A 154 -12.36 -2.93 -9.92
N LYS A 155 -12.41 -2.04 -8.92
CA LYS A 155 -12.56 -0.60 -9.16
C LYS A 155 -11.28 0.20 -8.98
N LEU A 156 -10.20 -0.42 -8.50
CA LEU A 156 -8.97 0.31 -8.21
C LEU A 156 -8.32 0.76 -9.51
N LYS A 157 -8.27 2.09 -9.72
CA LYS A 157 -7.69 2.74 -10.89
C LYS A 157 -6.32 3.32 -10.58
N SER A 158 -6.13 3.82 -9.36
CA SER A 158 -4.89 4.46 -8.91
C SER A 158 -4.35 3.78 -7.65
N PHE A 159 -3.08 3.40 -7.69
CA PHE A 159 -2.33 2.93 -6.52
C PHE A 159 -1.04 3.72 -6.38
N SER A 160 -0.78 4.22 -5.18
CA SER A 160 0.46 4.93 -4.87
C SER A 160 1.12 4.33 -3.64
N TYR A 161 2.39 3.95 -3.76
CA TYR A 161 3.24 3.56 -2.64
C TYR A 161 4.41 4.52 -2.54
N ILE A 162 4.51 5.22 -1.42
CA ILE A 162 5.47 6.30 -1.21
C ILE A 162 6.27 5.99 0.04
N GLN A 163 7.58 5.78 -0.11
CA GLN A 163 8.47 5.43 0.98
C GLN A 163 9.63 6.42 1.08
N SER A 164 9.64 7.21 2.15
CA SER A 164 10.66 8.22 2.46
C SER A 164 11.51 7.88 3.69
N TYR A 165 11.24 6.76 4.37
CA TYR A 165 11.92 6.37 5.62
C TYR A 165 12.30 4.87 5.65
N PRO A 166 13.50 4.46 6.11
CA PRO A 166 13.85 3.04 6.16
C PRO A 166 13.26 2.35 7.39
N PHE A 167 12.61 1.21 7.23
CA PHE A 167 12.24 0.36 8.36
C PHE A 167 13.37 -0.61 8.73
N LYS A 168 13.57 -0.82 10.03
CA LYS A 168 14.56 -1.78 10.57
C LYS A 168 14.07 -3.23 10.54
N THR A 169 12.81 -3.45 10.16
CA THR A 169 12.12 -4.76 10.19
C THR A 169 12.55 -5.69 9.08
N GLY A 170 13.26 -5.19 8.05
CA GLY A 170 13.66 -6.00 6.89
C GLY A 170 12.50 -6.33 5.96
N ASN A 171 11.31 -5.76 6.18
CA ASN A 171 10.18 -5.86 5.28
C ASN A 171 10.50 -5.16 3.96
N LYS A 172 10.08 -5.78 2.86
CA LYS A 172 10.33 -5.27 1.52
C LYS A 172 9.11 -5.48 0.64
N PHE A 173 8.85 -4.49 -0.20
CA PHE A 173 7.94 -4.63 -1.32
C PHE A 173 8.81 -4.84 -2.57
N THR A 174 8.75 -6.04 -3.16
CA THR A 174 9.61 -6.48 -4.26
C THR A 174 8.89 -6.42 -5.61
N SER A 175 9.62 -6.69 -6.69
CA SER A 175 9.05 -6.89 -8.03
C SER A 175 7.92 -7.94 -8.06
N SER A 176 8.05 -9.01 -7.27
CA SER A 176 7.04 -10.07 -7.19
C SER A 176 5.75 -9.55 -6.56
N GLY A 177 5.86 -8.79 -5.47
CA GLY A 177 4.73 -8.11 -4.83
C GLY A 177 4.01 -7.15 -5.78
N LEU A 178 4.78 -6.39 -6.56
CA LEU A 178 4.26 -5.49 -7.58
C LEU A 178 3.47 -6.26 -8.66
N LEU A 179 4.05 -7.29 -9.26
CA LEU A 179 3.38 -8.09 -10.29
C LEU A 179 2.11 -8.76 -9.75
N ARG A 180 2.15 -9.22 -8.49
CA ARG A 180 1.00 -9.77 -7.80
C ARG A 180 -0.10 -8.72 -7.63
N LEU A 181 0.22 -7.52 -7.17
CA LEU A 181 -0.73 -6.41 -7.05
C LEU A 181 -1.41 -6.11 -8.40
N LEU A 182 -0.63 -6.03 -9.48
CA LEU A 182 -1.15 -5.77 -10.83
C LEU A 182 -2.11 -6.86 -11.31
N SER A 183 -1.85 -8.12 -10.94
CA SER A 183 -2.76 -9.23 -11.24
C SER A 183 -4.08 -9.16 -10.47
N THR A 184 -4.07 -8.57 -9.26
CA THR A 184 -5.26 -8.42 -8.40
C THR A 184 -6.11 -7.20 -8.78
N CYS A 185 -5.53 -6.22 -9.48
CA CYS A 185 -6.17 -4.95 -9.81
C CYS A 185 -6.37 -4.81 -11.33
N PRO A 186 -7.37 -5.47 -11.95
CA PRO A 186 -7.51 -5.53 -13.41
C PRO A 186 -7.69 -4.15 -14.07
N ASN A 187 -8.30 -3.20 -13.37
CA ASN A 187 -8.59 -1.85 -13.89
C ASN A 187 -7.58 -0.77 -13.45
N LEU A 188 -6.44 -1.17 -12.86
CA LEU A 188 -5.38 -0.24 -12.50
C LEU A 188 -4.77 0.40 -13.76
N THR A 189 -4.83 1.73 -13.82
CA THR A 189 -4.34 2.58 -14.91
C THR A 189 -3.25 3.53 -14.44
N GLU A 190 -3.19 3.83 -13.14
CA GLU A 190 -2.15 4.67 -12.54
C GLU A 190 -1.45 3.92 -11.41
N LEU A 191 -0.13 3.80 -11.51
CA LEU A 191 0.75 3.27 -10.48
C LEU A 191 1.83 4.31 -10.18
N THR A 192 1.92 4.75 -8.94
CA THR A 192 2.99 5.65 -8.48
C THR A 192 3.82 4.94 -7.43
N LEU A 193 5.11 4.79 -7.70
CA LEU A 193 6.09 4.26 -6.76
C LEU A 193 7.06 5.38 -6.46
N VAL A 194 7.12 5.84 -5.22
CA VAL A 194 8.11 6.83 -4.79
C VAL A 194 9.02 6.18 -3.78
N VAL A 195 10.31 6.25 -4.07
CA VAL A 195 11.39 5.67 -3.27
C VAL A 195 12.36 6.78 -2.86
N SER A 196 13.31 6.48 -1.97
CA SER A 196 14.38 7.43 -1.66
C SER A 196 15.38 7.53 -2.80
N ASN A 197 16.10 8.64 -2.80
CA ASN A 197 17.18 8.95 -3.73
C ASN A 197 18.31 7.93 -3.75
N SER A 198 18.48 7.11 -2.71
CA SER A 198 19.50 6.06 -2.75
C SER A 198 19.00 4.76 -3.37
N SER A 199 17.72 4.69 -3.78
CA SER A 199 17.22 3.54 -4.51
C SER A 199 18.00 3.36 -5.82
N LYS A 200 18.49 2.14 -6.04
CA LYS A 200 19.12 1.74 -7.30
C LYS A 200 18.23 1.99 -8.50
N ILE A 201 16.90 1.91 -8.34
CA ILE A 201 15.95 2.20 -9.42
C ILE A 201 16.13 3.62 -9.92
N VAL A 202 16.19 4.62 -9.04
CA VAL A 202 16.23 6.04 -9.44
C VAL A 202 17.55 6.39 -10.11
N ASN A 203 18.66 5.85 -9.61
CA ASN A 203 20.00 6.19 -10.07
C ASN A 203 20.49 5.31 -11.24
N ASP A 204 19.68 4.37 -11.72
CA ASP A 204 20.06 3.51 -12.85
C ASP A 204 19.95 4.27 -14.18
N THR A 205 21.10 4.51 -14.81
CA THR A 205 21.21 5.10 -16.16
C THR A 205 20.46 4.31 -17.25
N SER A 206 20.10 3.05 -16.99
CA SER A 206 19.28 2.21 -17.87
C SER A 206 17.82 2.69 -17.96
N ASN A 207 17.34 3.50 -17.01
CA ASN A 207 16.01 4.11 -17.08
C ASN A 207 15.83 4.98 -18.32
N GLU A 208 16.84 5.77 -18.68
CA GLU A 208 16.79 6.58 -19.90
C GLU A 208 16.61 5.70 -21.15
N LYS A 209 17.19 4.49 -21.15
CA LYS A 209 17.04 3.52 -22.23
C LYS A 209 15.64 2.90 -22.25
N ILE A 210 15.01 2.71 -21.10
CA ILE A 210 13.64 2.20 -21.00
C ILE A 210 12.64 3.25 -21.49
N VAL A 211 12.80 4.50 -21.05
CA VAL A 211 11.99 5.64 -21.52
C VAL A 211 12.16 5.89 -23.02
N LYS A 212 13.35 5.65 -23.58
CA LYS A 212 13.59 5.78 -25.03
C LYS A 212 13.05 4.61 -25.85
N ARG A 213 12.97 3.40 -25.28
CA ARG A 213 12.60 2.16 -26.02
C ARG A 213 11.11 1.85 -25.95
N PHE A 214 10.43 2.32 -24.92
CA PHE A 214 8.99 2.34 -24.82
C PHE A 214 8.57 3.81 -24.85
N PRO A 215 7.85 4.31 -25.88
CA PRO A 215 7.35 5.68 -25.89
C PRO A 215 6.27 5.78 -24.81
N LEU A 216 6.70 6.02 -23.58
CA LEU A 216 5.85 6.07 -22.41
C LEU A 216 5.54 7.55 -22.17
N ASP A 217 4.35 8.00 -22.58
CA ASP A 217 3.65 9.11 -21.90
C ASP A 217 3.39 8.78 -20.40
N SER A 218 3.76 7.56 -20.01
CA SER A 218 3.31 6.83 -18.84
C SER A 218 4.42 6.65 -17.80
N PHE A 219 5.71 6.87 -18.13
CA PHE A 219 6.84 6.77 -17.20
C PHE A 219 7.42 8.13 -16.84
N GLU A 220 7.24 8.51 -15.58
CA GLU A 220 7.62 9.83 -15.07
C GLU A 220 8.46 9.68 -13.80
N ILE A 221 9.66 10.28 -13.78
CA ILE A 221 10.42 10.45 -12.54
C ILE A 221 9.95 11.74 -11.87
N VAL A 222 9.15 11.61 -10.82
CA VAL A 222 8.51 12.73 -10.13
C VAL A 222 9.18 12.98 -8.78
N ASN A 223 9.56 14.22 -8.50
CA ASN A 223 9.86 14.68 -7.14
C ASN A 223 8.54 15.03 -6.44
N PRO A 224 8.07 14.24 -5.45
CA PRO A 224 6.77 14.46 -4.82
C PRO A 224 6.88 15.51 -3.71
N HIS A 225 6.86 16.77 -4.14
CA HIS A 225 6.68 17.99 -3.35
C HIS A 225 7.83 18.50 -2.44
N SER A 226 8.07 19.79 -2.66
CA SER A 226 9.07 20.71 -2.14
C SER A 226 8.81 21.26 -0.73
N ASN A 227 8.19 20.51 0.19
CA ASN A 227 8.05 21.01 1.57
C ASN A 227 8.27 19.89 2.60
N GLN A 228 9.47 19.95 3.18
CA GLN A 228 9.89 19.46 4.50
C GLN A 228 9.88 17.95 4.75
N LEU A 229 11.08 17.36 4.72
CA LEU A 229 11.81 16.77 5.86
C LEU A 229 13.17 16.25 5.33
N PRO A 230 14.26 16.27 6.11
CA PRO A 230 15.55 15.71 5.69
C PRO A 230 15.46 14.17 5.68
N PHE A 231 15.95 13.51 4.64
CA PHE A 231 15.83 12.05 4.48
C PHE A 231 17.16 11.36 4.20
N HIS A 232 17.22 10.09 4.64
CA HIS A 232 18.40 9.22 4.63
C HIS A 232 18.40 8.25 3.42
N PRO A 233 19.55 7.63 3.09
CA PRO A 233 19.65 6.60 2.08
C PRO A 233 18.70 5.42 2.30
N LEU A 234 17.96 4.97 1.28
CA LEU A 234 17.21 3.70 1.30
C LEU A 234 17.82 2.67 0.34
N ASP A 235 18.19 1.51 0.88
CA ASP A 235 18.58 0.30 0.13
C ASP A 235 17.52 -0.82 0.21
N ASN A 236 16.35 -0.57 0.82
CA ASN A 236 15.40 -1.63 1.17
C ASN A 236 14.21 -1.79 0.19
N TYR A 237 14.24 -1.14 -0.98
CA TYR A 237 13.23 -1.33 -2.02
C TYR A 237 13.79 -2.26 -3.10
N ASP A 238 13.36 -3.53 -3.07
CA ASP A 238 13.83 -4.59 -3.99
C ASP A 238 12.98 -4.68 -5.27
N VAL A 239 12.25 -3.62 -5.64
CA VAL A 239 11.70 -3.54 -7.00
C VAL A 239 12.86 -3.30 -7.95
N THR A 240 12.97 -4.13 -8.98
CA THR A 240 14.04 -4.07 -9.96
C THR A 240 13.54 -3.43 -11.25
N ILE A 241 14.46 -2.89 -12.04
CA ILE A 241 14.19 -2.39 -13.39
C ILE A 241 13.49 -3.46 -14.25
N GLU A 242 13.94 -4.71 -14.15
CA GLU A 242 13.33 -5.83 -14.85
C GLU A 242 11.89 -6.10 -14.38
N GLY A 243 11.63 -5.98 -13.08
CA GLY A 243 10.27 -6.03 -12.53
C GLY A 243 9.36 -4.93 -13.07
N LEU A 244 9.88 -3.70 -13.22
CA LEU A 244 9.14 -2.58 -13.82
C LEU A 244 8.83 -2.83 -15.30
N LYS A 245 9.77 -3.37 -16.07
CA LYS A 245 9.51 -3.77 -17.47
C LYS A 245 8.39 -4.80 -17.56
N ARG A 246 8.48 -5.88 -16.77
CA ARG A 246 7.43 -6.91 -16.71
C ARG A 246 6.08 -6.33 -16.30
N ALA A 247 6.06 -5.33 -15.41
CA ALA A 247 4.84 -4.63 -15.02
C ALA A 247 4.21 -3.87 -16.21
N ILE A 248 5.01 -3.15 -16.99
CA ILE A 248 4.56 -2.44 -18.20
C ILE A 248 4.11 -3.43 -19.28
N GLU A 249 4.88 -4.49 -19.54
CA GLU A 249 4.52 -5.54 -20.50
C GLU A 249 3.19 -6.21 -20.15
N ARG A 250 2.96 -6.43 -18.85
CA ARG A 250 1.71 -7.02 -18.35
C ARG A 250 0.53 -6.05 -18.41
N LYS A 251 0.78 -4.73 -18.41
CA LYS A 251 -0.24 -3.69 -18.52
C LYS A 251 0.26 -2.52 -19.38
N PRO A 252 0.13 -2.60 -20.70
CA PRO A 252 0.63 -1.58 -21.62
C PRO A 252 0.01 -0.20 -21.39
N ASP A 253 -1.26 -0.14 -20.99
CA ASP A 253 -1.99 1.10 -20.70
C ASP A 253 -1.68 1.70 -19.31
N LEU A 254 -0.76 1.09 -18.55
CA LEU A 254 -0.41 1.55 -17.21
C LEU A 254 0.48 2.80 -17.28
N ARG A 255 0.01 3.87 -16.62
CA ARG A 255 0.84 5.01 -16.24
C ARG A 255 1.63 4.69 -14.98
N LEU A 256 2.90 4.35 -15.15
CA LEU A 256 3.86 4.05 -14.10
C LEU A 256 4.74 5.27 -13.76
N ARG A 257 4.46 5.96 -12.66
CA ARG A 257 5.34 7.02 -12.15
C ARG A 257 6.32 6.44 -11.14
N VAL A 258 7.61 6.68 -11.32
CA VAL A 258 8.66 6.22 -10.40
C VAL A 258 9.47 7.41 -9.89
N GLY A 259 9.14 7.91 -8.71
CA GLY A 259 9.72 9.12 -8.15
C GLY A 259 10.85 8.89 -7.16
N ALA A 260 11.69 9.92 -7.03
CA ALA A 260 12.69 10.05 -5.98
C ALA A 260 12.52 11.37 -5.26
N PHE A 261 12.73 11.39 -3.94
CA PHE A 261 12.63 12.60 -3.14
C PHE A 261 13.92 13.42 -3.19
N ASP A 262 14.06 14.36 -4.12
CA ASP A 262 15.26 15.21 -4.19
C ASP A 262 15.59 15.79 -2.80
N SER A 263 16.74 15.39 -2.26
CA SER A 263 17.24 15.96 -1.02
C SER A 263 17.71 17.33 -1.41
N MET A 264 16.94 18.37 -1.05
CA MET A 264 17.47 19.72 -1.15
C MET A 264 18.84 19.73 -0.50
N VAL A 265 19.82 20.04 -1.33
CA VAL A 265 21.16 20.42 -0.98
C VAL A 265 21.06 21.41 0.18
N SER A 266 21.65 21.03 1.31
CA SER A 266 22.25 21.98 2.24
C SER A 266 23.52 21.37 2.77
#